data_AF-A0A932L6L2-F1
#
_entry.id   AF-A0A932L6L2-F1
#
_cell.length_a   1.000
_cell.length_b   1.000
_cell.length_c   1.000
_cell.angle_alpha   90.00
_cell.angle_beta   90.00
_cell.angle_gamma   90.00
#
_symmetry.space_group_name_H-M   'P 1'
#
loop_
_entity.id
_entity.type
_entity.pdbx_description
1 polymer ?
#
loop_
_entity_poly.entity_id
_entity_poly.type
_entity_poly.pdbx_seq_one_letter_code
_entity_poly.pdbx_strand_id
1 'polypeptide(L)'
;MSVHRVASATLTLAAVIALASLAHSQERRRGPEGGDRGRGGPGGGFGFGGGFGGGPGGGMDSFNLVRNEAIQKELEIADDQQRAVGELREQMQRETEEAQRRIRDQYQAKLDEVLLPHQAERLQQINLQLRGVEALLDPKVAKDLELTAAQTSKLQGLRDDADRRRREQFAGGGGGGPGGGGDFQERIAQFREQRQQQEQAMLAVLTPPQKAKFEEMKGKEFDRSQLGGPGGPGGGPGGGGPGGRGGFRGRPEN
;
A
#
# COMPACT_ATOMS: atom_id res chain seq x y z
N MET A 1 -25.79 6.16 -66.53
CA MET A 1 -25.75 7.64 -66.46
C MET A 1 -25.74 8.03 -64.98
N SER A 2 -24.65 8.70 -64.54
CA SER A 2 -24.40 9.51 -63.32
C SER A 2 -24.89 8.97 -61.96
N VAL A 3 -24.11 8.60 -60.94
CA VAL A 3 -22.80 8.99 -60.33
C VAL A 3 -22.71 10.40 -59.76
N HIS A 4 -22.95 10.54 -58.45
CA HIS A 4 -22.37 11.51 -57.49
C HIS A 4 -22.42 10.80 -56.11
N ARG A 5 -21.37 10.34 -55.41
CA ARG A 5 -20.09 10.91 -54.91
C ARG A 5 -20.24 12.16 -54.05
N VAL A 6 -20.21 11.99 -52.71
CA VAL A 6 -19.41 12.83 -51.79
C VAL A 6 -18.90 11.94 -50.66
N ALA A 7 -17.58 11.91 -50.50
CA ALA A 7 -16.83 11.17 -49.49
C ALA A 7 -15.89 12.13 -48.74
N SER A 8 -15.62 11.77 -47.48
CA SER A 8 -14.45 12.09 -46.65
C SER A 8 -14.12 13.53 -46.24
N ALA A 9 -14.00 13.72 -44.92
CA ALA A 9 -13.02 14.61 -44.32
C ALA A 9 -12.60 14.09 -42.92
N THR A 10 -11.78 13.04 -42.87
CA THR A 10 -10.98 12.69 -41.68
C THR A 10 -9.66 13.43 -41.74
N LEU A 11 -9.41 14.35 -40.81
CA LEU A 11 -8.15 15.10 -40.72
C LEU A 11 -7.22 14.42 -39.72
N THR A 12 -6.36 13.52 -40.20
CA THR A 12 -5.18 13.04 -39.47
C THR A 12 -4.02 14.01 -39.69
N LEU A 13 -3.55 14.68 -38.64
CA LEU A 13 -2.28 15.41 -38.67
C LEU A 13 -1.19 14.53 -38.07
N ALA A 14 -0.47 13.81 -38.94
CA ALA A 14 0.85 13.25 -38.63
C ALA A 14 1.89 14.22 -39.23
N ALA A 15 2.73 14.82 -38.38
CA ALA A 15 3.89 15.58 -38.80
C ALA A 15 5.15 14.99 -38.16
N VAL A 16 6.01 14.56 -39.07
CA VAL A 16 7.31 13.92 -38.93
C VAL A 16 8.33 14.84 -38.27
N ILE A 17 9.09 14.35 -37.28
CA ILE A 17 10.45 14.84 -37.03
C ILE A 17 11.38 13.63 -37.13
N ALA A 18 11.99 13.53 -38.30
CA ALA A 18 12.99 12.54 -38.63
C ALA A 18 14.36 12.94 -38.05
N LEU A 19 15.11 11.89 -37.73
CA LEU A 19 16.49 11.83 -37.25
C LEU A 19 17.47 12.64 -38.13
N ALA A 20 18.32 13.42 -37.47
CA ALA A 20 19.60 13.87 -38.05
C ALA A 20 20.73 13.43 -37.10
N SER A 21 21.23 12.21 -37.34
CA SER A 21 22.55 11.79 -36.89
C SER A 21 23.52 12.03 -38.03
N LEU A 22 24.39 13.04 -37.92
CA LEU A 22 25.65 13.01 -38.63
C LEU A 22 26.77 13.54 -37.75
N ALA A 23 27.71 12.63 -37.55
CA ALA A 23 28.97 12.78 -36.87
C ALA A 23 29.66 14.12 -37.13
N HIS A 24 30.15 14.75 -36.06
CA HIS A 24 31.38 15.51 -36.11
C HIS A 24 32.29 15.18 -34.93
N SER A 25 33.47 14.72 -35.31
CA SER A 25 34.75 14.74 -34.61
C SER A 25 34.90 13.99 -33.29
N GLN A 26 35.60 12.86 -33.43
CA GLN A 26 36.49 12.30 -32.43
C GLN A 26 37.40 13.38 -31.83
N GLU A 27 37.53 13.39 -30.51
CA GLU A 27 38.85 13.60 -29.92
C GLU A 27 39.03 12.68 -28.72
N ARG A 28 39.89 11.68 -28.94
CA ARG A 28 40.35 10.75 -27.91
C ARG A 28 41.28 11.53 -26.98
N ARG A 29 40.97 11.60 -25.69
CA ARG A 29 42.00 11.66 -24.65
C ARG A 29 41.98 10.36 -23.87
N ARG A 30 43.05 9.59 -24.07
CA ARG A 30 43.41 8.38 -23.34
C ARG A 30 43.96 8.75 -21.96
N GLY A 31 43.51 8.02 -20.94
CA GLY A 31 44.32 7.55 -19.81
C GLY A 31 43.81 7.94 -18.41
N PRO A 32 44.07 7.13 -17.36
CA PRO A 32 44.45 5.71 -17.33
C PRO A 32 43.46 4.82 -16.54
N GLU A 33 43.50 3.52 -16.85
CA GLU A 33 42.90 2.43 -16.08
C GLU A 33 43.62 2.22 -14.73
N GLY A 34 42.85 1.82 -13.72
CA GLY A 34 43.36 1.13 -12.52
C GLY A 34 42.68 1.57 -11.22
N GLY A 35 41.75 0.76 -10.70
CA GLY A 35 41.20 0.97 -9.35
C GLY A 35 39.97 0.11 -9.04
N ASP A 36 40.23 -1.09 -8.53
CA ASP A 36 39.41 -1.91 -7.64
C ASP A 36 37.97 -2.33 -8.01
N ARG A 37 37.85 -3.62 -8.33
CA ARG A 37 36.65 -4.44 -8.14
C ARG A 37 36.47 -4.74 -6.64
N GLY A 38 35.39 -4.26 -6.07
CA GLY A 38 34.81 -4.70 -4.80
C GLY A 38 33.67 -3.75 -4.47
N ARG A 39 32.41 -4.15 -4.28
CA ARG A 39 31.91 -5.21 -3.42
C ARG A 39 30.42 -5.37 -3.75
N GLY A 40 29.99 -6.58 -4.08
CA GLY A 40 28.56 -6.91 -4.15
C GLY A 40 27.91 -6.71 -2.78
N GLY A 41 26.86 -5.90 -2.74
CA GLY A 41 25.93 -5.80 -1.61
C GLY A 41 24.70 -6.68 -1.89
N PRO A 42 24.36 -7.63 -1.02
CA PRO A 42 23.28 -8.59 -1.27
C PRO A 42 21.90 -8.01 -0.95
N GLY A 43 20.94 -8.26 -1.84
CA GLY A 43 19.55 -8.45 -1.44
C GLY A 43 18.66 -7.21 -1.28
N GLY A 44 18.39 -6.50 -2.38
CA GLY A 44 17.21 -5.64 -2.49
C GLY A 44 15.98 -6.46 -2.90
N GLY A 45 15.53 -7.36 -2.01
CA GLY A 45 14.29 -8.11 -2.20
C GLY A 45 13.10 -7.17 -2.03
N PHE A 46 12.41 -6.91 -3.14
CA PHE A 46 11.15 -6.18 -3.20
C PHE A 46 10.07 -6.90 -2.36
N GLY A 47 9.79 -6.37 -1.17
CA GLY A 47 8.66 -6.76 -0.32
C GLY A 47 7.53 -5.76 -0.45
N PHE A 48 6.43 -6.19 -1.09
CA PHE A 48 5.15 -5.50 -1.12
C PHE A 48 4.63 -5.23 0.30
N GLY A 49 4.47 -3.96 0.67
CA GLY A 49 3.90 -3.61 1.97
C GLY A 49 4.07 -2.15 2.35
N GLY A 50 3.35 -1.25 1.67
CA GLY A 50 2.96 0.05 2.21
C GLY A 50 4.10 1.02 2.58
N GLY A 51 4.68 1.67 1.58
CA GLY A 51 5.55 2.83 1.78
C GLY A 51 5.88 3.50 0.46
N PHE A 52 5.62 4.80 0.37
CA PHE A 52 5.78 5.67 -0.79
C PHE A 52 4.75 5.50 -1.92
N GLY A 53 4.09 6.61 -2.25
CA GLY A 53 3.28 6.74 -3.46
C GLY A 53 4.11 6.34 -4.68
N GLY A 54 3.54 5.44 -5.48
CA GLY A 54 4.10 5.03 -6.75
C GLY A 54 4.71 3.64 -6.76
N GLY A 55 3.87 2.62 -6.96
CA GLY A 55 4.31 1.41 -7.66
C GLY A 55 4.81 1.78 -9.07
N PRO A 56 5.52 0.89 -9.78
CA PRO A 56 6.05 1.17 -11.12
C PRO A 56 4.93 1.67 -12.05
N GLY A 57 4.91 2.98 -12.29
CA GLY A 57 3.75 3.75 -12.79
C GLY A 57 3.46 5.05 -12.00
N GLY A 58 4.14 5.28 -10.88
CA GLY A 58 3.93 6.41 -9.96
C GLY A 58 4.66 7.72 -10.27
N GLY A 59 5.03 7.97 -11.51
CA GLY A 59 5.59 9.25 -11.96
C GLY A 59 4.72 9.80 -13.08
N MET A 60 4.05 10.93 -12.84
CA MET A 60 3.22 11.65 -13.82
C MET A 60 2.09 10.83 -14.48
N ASP A 61 1.16 10.30 -13.68
CA ASP A 61 -0.19 10.04 -14.20
C ASP A 61 -0.84 11.38 -14.58
N SER A 62 -1.39 11.48 -15.80
CA SER A 62 -2.09 12.68 -16.28
C SER A 62 -3.20 13.13 -15.32
N PHE A 63 -3.87 12.18 -14.64
CA PHE A 63 -4.87 12.49 -13.63
C PHE A 63 -4.28 13.19 -12.40
N ASN A 64 -3.03 12.93 -12.05
CA ASN A 64 -2.34 13.60 -10.95
C ASN A 64 -1.79 14.97 -11.36
N LEU A 65 -1.33 15.14 -12.61
CA LEU A 65 -0.88 16.43 -13.14
C LEU A 65 -2.02 17.46 -13.18
N VAL A 66 -3.19 17.06 -13.67
CA VAL A 66 -4.37 17.93 -13.75
C VAL A 66 -4.91 18.35 -12.36
N ARG A 67 -4.41 17.78 -11.24
CA ARG A 67 -4.73 18.27 -9.88
C ARG A 67 -3.95 19.52 -9.50
N ASN A 68 -2.82 19.77 -10.14
CA ASN A 68 -1.96 20.86 -9.76
C ASN A 68 -2.52 22.18 -10.29
N GLU A 69 -2.72 23.16 -9.43
CA GLU A 69 -3.30 24.46 -9.80
C GLU A 69 -2.48 25.22 -10.86
N ALA A 70 -1.15 25.09 -10.85
CA ALA A 70 -0.30 25.73 -11.86
C ALA A 70 -0.54 25.09 -13.24
N ILE A 71 -0.69 23.77 -13.28
CA ILE A 71 -1.03 23.03 -14.50
C ILE A 71 -2.45 23.35 -14.96
N GLN A 72 -3.41 23.48 -14.03
CA GLN A 72 -4.78 23.89 -14.38
C GLN A 72 -4.83 25.28 -15.01
N LYS A 73 -4.05 26.24 -14.47
CA LYS A 73 -3.94 27.60 -15.02
C LYS A 73 -3.26 27.61 -16.38
N GLU A 74 -2.16 26.86 -16.54
CA GLU A 74 -1.45 26.74 -17.83
C GLU A 74 -2.32 26.09 -18.91
N LEU A 75 -3.15 25.11 -18.52
CA LEU A 75 -4.09 24.43 -19.41
C LEU A 75 -5.42 25.20 -19.57
N GLU A 76 -5.57 26.34 -18.90
CA GLU A 76 -6.78 27.16 -18.90
C GLU A 76 -8.07 26.34 -18.63
N ILE A 77 -7.99 25.42 -17.67
CA ILE A 77 -9.09 24.50 -17.36
C ILE A 77 -10.29 25.28 -16.82
N ALA A 78 -11.41 25.21 -17.53
CA ALA A 78 -12.68 25.80 -17.10
C ALA A 78 -13.38 24.96 -16.02
N ASP A 79 -14.28 25.58 -15.26
CA ASP A 79 -15.03 24.94 -14.16
C ASP A 79 -15.71 23.63 -14.59
N ASP A 80 -16.32 23.60 -15.77
CA ASP A 80 -17.01 22.42 -16.29
C ASP A 80 -16.03 21.28 -16.60
N GLN A 81 -14.82 21.60 -17.08
CA GLN A 81 -13.76 20.61 -17.31
C GLN A 81 -13.21 20.09 -15.97
N GLN A 82 -13.10 20.95 -14.95
CA GLN A 82 -12.71 20.53 -13.61
C GLN A 82 -13.73 19.57 -12.98
N ARG A 83 -15.03 19.84 -13.17
CA ARG A 83 -16.11 18.92 -12.74
C ARG A 83 -16.02 17.58 -13.46
N ALA A 84 -15.85 17.58 -14.79
CA ALA A 84 -15.72 16.36 -15.58
C ALA A 84 -14.49 15.52 -15.15
N VAL A 85 -13.36 16.16 -14.84
CA VAL A 85 -12.20 15.46 -14.29
C VAL A 85 -12.50 14.85 -12.90
N GLY A 86 -13.29 15.54 -12.08
CA GLY A 86 -13.79 15.00 -10.81
C GLY A 86 -14.62 13.73 -11.00
N GLU A 87 -15.61 13.77 -11.89
CA GLU A 87 -16.48 12.64 -12.20
C GLU A 87 -15.69 11.43 -12.75
N LEU A 88 -14.74 11.67 -13.66
CA LEU A 88 -13.85 10.64 -14.19
C LEU A 88 -13.04 9.95 -13.09
N ARG A 89 -12.56 10.71 -12.09
CA ARG A 89 -11.83 10.14 -10.94
C ARG A 89 -12.73 9.30 -10.07
N GLU A 90 -13.95 9.76 -9.79
CA GLU A 90 -14.90 8.97 -9.01
C GLU A 90 -15.28 7.67 -9.73
N GLN A 91 -15.49 7.73 -11.05
CA GLN A 91 -15.73 6.54 -11.85
C GLN A 91 -14.54 5.58 -11.79
N MET A 92 -13.33 6.08 -12.02
CA MET A 92 -12.11 5.28 -11.93
C MET A 92 -11.95 4.63 -10.55
N GLN A 93 -12.26 5.36 -9.47
CA GLN A 93 -12.22 4.84 -8.11
C GLN A 93 -13.24 3.70 -7.93
N ARG A 94 -14.49 3.88 -8.36
CA ARG A 94 -15.54 2.85 -8.29
C ARG A 94 -15.14 1.60 -9.08
N GLU A 95 -14.68 1.76 -10.32
CA GLU A 95 -14.24 0.66 -11.17
C GLU A 95 -13.03 -0.08 -10.58
N THR A 96 -12.08 0.66 -10.02
CA THR A 96 -10.91 0.08 -9.34
C THR A 96 -11.33 -0.75 -8.14
N GLU A 97 -12.23 -0.25 -7.31
CA GLU A 97 -12.74 -0.98 -6.15
C GLU A 97 -13.50 -2.25 -6.56
N GLU A 98 -14.34 -2.17 -7.60
CA GLU A 98 -15.03 -3.34 -8.14
C GLU A 98 -14.06 -4.36 -8.72
N ALA A 99 -13.08 -3.93 -9.51
CA ALA A 99 -12.05 -4.81 -10.06
C ALA A 99 -11.27 -5.49 -8.95
N GLN A 100 -10.86 -4.75 -7.91
CA GLN A 100 -10.18 -5.33 -6.75
C GLN A 100 -11.05 -6.34 -6.00
N ARG A 101 -12.35 -6.06 -5.82
CA ARG A 101 -13.30 -7.01 -5.22
C ARG A 101 -13.35 -8.30 -6.05
N ARG A 102 -13.60 -8.19 -7.36
CA ARG A 102 -13.67 -9.34 -8.28
C ARG A 102 -12.38 -10.16 -8.28
N ILE A 103 -11.21 -9.50 -8.33
CA ILE A 103 -9.91 -10.17 -8.28
C ILE A 103 -9.74 -10.90 -6.95
N ARG A 104 -10.04 -10.25 -5.81
CA ARG A 104 -9.95 -10.90 -4.49
C ARG A 104 -10.84 -12.13 -4.42
N ASP A 105 -12.11 -12.02 -4.80
CA ASP A 105 -13.06 -13.13 -4.75
C ASP A 105 -12.60 -14.30 -5.65
N GLN A 106 -12.14 -13.99 -6.86
CA GLN A 106 -11.62 -14.98 -7.80
C GLN A 106 -10.42 -15.76 -7.23
N TYR A 107 -9.46 -15.07 -6.61
CA TYR A 107 -8.26 -15.72 -6.07
C TYR A 107 -8.49 -16.34 -4.70
N GLN A 108 -9.45 -15.85 -3.93
CA GLN A 108 -9.86 -16.50 -2.68
C GLN A 108 -10.45 -17.88 -2.94
N ALA A 109 -11.34 -18.02 -3.95
CA ALA A 109 -11.87 -19.32 -4.33
C ALA A 109 -10.75 -20.30 -4.73
N LYS A 110 -9.77 -19.84 -5.51
CA LYS A 110 -8.60 -20.65 -5.87
C LYS A 110 -7.74 -21.02 -4.66
N LEU A 111 -7.60 -20.11 -3.71
CA LEU A 111 -6.86 -20.39 -2.47
C LEU A 111 -7.56 -21.49 -1.65
N ASP A 112 -8.89 -21.44 -1.59
CA ASP A 112 -9.70 -22.44 -0.87
C ASP A 112 -9.63 -23.83 -1.53
N GLU A 113 -9.44 -23.91 -2.86
CA GLU A 113 -9.20 -25.17 -3.58
C GLU A 113 -7.82 -25.77 -3.32
N VAL A 114 -6.81 -24.92 -3.05
CA VAL A 114 -5.42 -25.35 -2.84
C VAL A 114 -5.17 -25.75 -1.40
N LEU A 115 -5.81 -25.09 -0.44
CA LEU A 115 -5.61 -25.36 0.98
C LEU A 115 -6.47 -26.54 1.44
N LEU A 116 -5.87 -27.43 2.24
CA LEU A 116 -6.64 -28.44 2.95
C LEU A 116 -7.54 -27.77 4.01
N PRO A 117 -8.68 -28.38 4.40
CA PRO A 117 -9.64 -27.75 5.33
C PRO A 117 -9.00 -27.22 6.63
N HIS A 118 -8.10 -28.00 7.24
CA HIS A 118 -7.40 -27.59 8.46
C HIS A 118 -6.39 -26.44 8.24
N GLN A 119 -5.84 -26.31 7.02
CA GLN A 119 -4.93 -25.21 6.66
C GLN A 119 -5.71 -23.91 6.45
N ALA A 120 -6.86 -23.98 5.78
CA ALA A 120 -7.76 -22.85 5.61
C ALA A 120 -8.28 -22.35 6.96
N GLU A 121 -8.70 -23.26 7.84
CA GLU A 121 -9.11 -22.91 9.21
C GLU A 121 -7.98 -22.23 10.00
N ARG A 122 -6.77 -22.80 9.96
CA ARG A 122 -5.62 -22.20 10.64
C ARG A 122 -5.26 -20.83 10.07
N LEU A 123 -5.32 -20.67 8.75
CA LEU A 123 -5.08 -19.38 8.11
C LEU A 123 -6.12 -18.34 8.54
N GLN A 124 -7.40 -18.72 8.64
CA GLN A 124 -8.46 -17.84 9.13
C GLN A 124 -8.19 -17.40 10.58
N GLN A 125 -7.82 -18.34 11.47
CA GLN A 125 -7.44 -18.05 12.86
C GLN A 125 -6.28 -17.03 12.94
N ILE A 126 -5.22 -17.23 12.14
CA ILE A 126 -4.09 -16.31 12.08
C ILE A 126 -4.53 -14.95 11.54
N ASN A 127 -5.34 -14.93 10.48
CA ASN A 127 -5.86 -13.70 9.89
C ASN A 127 -6.69 -12.89 10.90
N LEU A 128 -7.55 -13.55 11.68
CA LEU A 128 -8.32 -12.96 12.77
C LEU A 128 -7.40 -12.32 13.82
N GLN A 129 -6.34 -13.01 14.23
CA GLN A 129 -5.38 -12.48 15.18
C GLN A 129 -4.64 -11.24 14.62
N LEU A 130 -4.17 -11.31 13.38
CA LEU A 130 -3.42 -10.21 12.76
C LEU A 130 -4.29 -8.98 12.54
N ARG A 131 -5.52 -9.15 12.06
CA ARG A 131 -6.45 -8.05 11.78
C ARG A 131 -7.14 -7.50 13.05
N GLY A 132 -7.36 -8.33 14.07
CA GLY A 132 -8.14 -7.95 15.25
C GLY A 132 -9.57 -7.56 14.87
N VAL A 133 -10.11 -6.50 15.48
CA VAL A 133 -11.50 -6.04 15.24
C VAL A 133 -11.82 -5.68 13.78
N GLU A 134 -10.81 -5.38 12.96
CA GLU A 134 -10.99 -5.13 11.52
C GLU A 134 -11.47 -6.36 10.75
N ALA A 135 -11.32 -7.55 11.34
CA ALA A 135 -11.88 -8.77 10.79
C ALA A 135 -13.41 -8.83 10.94
N LEU A 136 -14.04 -8.02 11.79
CA LEU A 136 -15.50 -7.98 11.94
C LEU A 136 -16.21 -7.47 10.67
N LEU A 137 -15.48 -6.79 9.78
CA LEU A 137 -15.96 -6.32 8.47
C LEU A 137 -15.78 -7.37 7.36
N ASP A 138 -15.10 -8.48 7.67
CA ASP A 138 -14.95 -9.58 6.74
C ASP A 138 -16.29 -10.32 6.58
N PRO A 139 -16.79 -10.54 5.35
CA PRO A 139 -18.09 -11.19 5.14
C PRO A 139 -18.21 -12.57 5.79
N LYS A 140 -17.13 -13.36 5.81
CA LYS A 140 -17.15 -14.68 6.42
C LYS A 140 -17.25 -14.58 7.94
N VAL A 141 -16.46 -13.70 8.55
CA VAL A 141 -16.49 -13.48 10.01
C VAL A 141 -17.83 -12.87 10.45
N ALA A 142 -18.35 -11.91 9.70
CA ALA A 142 -19.65 -11.31 9.98
C ALA A 142 -20.78 -12.34 9.92
N LYS A 143 -20.74 -13.25 8.93
CA LYS A 143 -21.67 -14.38 8.81
C LYS A 143 -21.50 -15.37 9.96
N ASP A 144 -20.27 -15.77 10.27
CA ASP A 144 -19.96 -16.71 11.35
C ASP A 144 -20.40 -16.13 12.71
N LEU A 145 -20.32 -14.82 12.93
CA LEU A 145 -20.80 -14.13 14.13
C LEU A 145 -22.28 -13.73 14.09
N GLU A 146 -22.97 -14.04 12.99
CA GLU A 146 -24.38 -13.68 12.76
C GLU A 146 -24.64 -12.18 13.02
N LEU A 147 -23.74 -11.31 12.52
CA LEU A 147 -23.87 -9.87 12.67
C LEU A 147 -25.11 -9.39 11.90
N THR A 148 -25.95 -8.61 12.58
CA THR A 148 -27.11 -7.99 11.94
C THR A 148 -26.68 -6.94 10.93
N ALA A 149 -27.57 -6.59 9.99
CA ALA A 149 -27.32 -5.50 9.05
C ALA A 149 -27.01 -4.17 9.77
N ALA A 150 -27.71 -3.90 10.88
CA ALA A 150 -27.48 -2.72 11.70
C ALA A 150 -26.07 -2.73 12.36
N GLN A 151 -25.62 -3.87 12.88
CA GLN A 151 -24.28 -4.01 13.44
C GLN A 151 -23.21 -3.84 12.36
N THR A 152 -23.39 -4.49 11.21
CA THR A 152 -22.47 -4.40 10.07
C THR A 152 -22.33 -2.97 9.57
N SER A 153 -23.45 -2.27 9.38
CA SER A 153 -23.46 -0.86 8.97
C SER A 153 -22.77 0.04 10.02
N LYS A 154 -23.03 -0.19 11.32
CA LYS A 154 -22.35 0.57 12.39
C LYS A 154 -20.84 0.34 12.42
N LEU A 155 -20.40 -0.90 12.21
CA LEU A 155 -18.97 -1.24 12.13
C LEU A 155 -18.30 -0.58 10.92
N GLN A 156 -18.96 -0.58 9.76
CA GLN A 156 -18.49 0.11 8.55
C GLN A 156 -18.33 1.62 8.81
N GLY A 157 -19.35 2.26 9.39
CA GLY A 157 -19.28 3.69 9.71
C GLY A 157 -18.14 4.03 10.68
N LEU A 158 -17.92 3.20 11.71
CA LEU A 158 -16.78 3.38 12.63
C LEU A 158 -15.43 3.31 11.92
N ARG A 159 -15.31 2.41 10.93
CA ARG A 159 -14.11 2.27 10.11
C ARG A 159 -13.91 3.45 9.17
N ASP A 160 -14.96 3.88 8.49
CA ASP A 160 -14.90 5.02 7.55
C ASP A 160 -14.54 6.32 8.28
N ASP A 161 -15.09 6.53 9.48
CA ASP A 161 -14.75 7.65 10.34
C ASP A 161 -13.29 7.60 10.80
N ALA A 162 -12.79 6.42 11.16
CA ALA A 162 -11.38 6.24 11.53
C ALA A 162 -10.44 6.52 10.34
N ASP A 163 -10.81 6.07 9.14
CA ASP A 163 -10.04 6.31 7.93
C ASP A 163 -10.08 7.78 7.50
N ARG A 164 -11.22 8.46 7.65
CA ARG A 164 -11.34 9.90 7.41
C ARG A 164 -10.42 10.69 8.35
N ARG A 165 -10.51 10.45 9.67
CA ARG A 165 -9.63 11.09 10.67
C ARG A 165 -8.16 10.85 10.36
N ARG A 166 -7.80 9.61 9.99
CA ARG A 166 -6.43 9.25 9.61
C ARG A 166 -5.98 10.06 8.38
N ARG A 167 -6.78 10.12 7.32
CA ARG A 167 -6.46 10.89 6.12
C ARG A 167 -6.25 12.37 6.42
N GLU A 168 -7.13 12.98 7.22
CA GLU A 168 -7.01 14.38 7.63
C GLU A 168 -5.71 14.65 8.40
N GLN A 169 -5.35 13.76 9.34
CA GLN A 169 -4.10 13.86 10.10
C GLN A 169 -2.85 13.72 9.21
N PHE A 170 -2.89 12.86 8.19
CA PHE A 170 -1.79 12.71 7.24
C PHE A 170 -1.73 13.85 6.20
N ALA A 171 -2.88 14.42 5.81
CA ALA A 171 -2.95 15.55 4.87
C ALA A 171 -2.54 16.88 5.53
N GLY A 172 -2.74 17.03 6.85
CA GLY A 172 -2.52 18.27 7.61
C GLY A 172 -1.09 18.61 8.00
N GLY A 173 -0.05 18.03 7.38
CA GLY A 173 1.35 18.45 7.62
C GLY A 173 2.26 17.45 8.33
N GLY A 174 2.01 16.15 8.18
CA GLY A 174 2.90 15.09 8.65
C GLY A 174 3.25 14.13 7.52
N GLY A 175 3.92 14.62 6.47
CA GLY A 175 4.38 13.78 5.38
C GLY A 175 5.15 12.58 5.92
N GLY A 176 4.64 11.37 5.66
CA GLY A 176 5.25 10.09 6.04
C GLY A 176 6.55 9.78 5.28
N GLY A 177 7.28 10.81 4.87
CA GLY A 177 8.64 10.70 4.39
C GLY A 177 9.62 10.68 5.57
N PRO A 178 10.82 10.08 5.39
CA PRO A 178 11.90 10.20 6.35
C PRO A 178 12.32 11.69 6.41
N GLY A 179 11.77 12.44 7.37
CA GLY A 179 12.04 13.88 7.52
C GLY A 179 10.83 14.75 7.86
N GLY A 180 9.61 14.22 7.97
CA GLY A 180 8.46 14.99 8.46
C GLY A 180 8.64 15.37 9.94
N GLY A 181 9.03 16.61 10.22
CA GLY A 181 9.50 17.13 11.52
C GLY A 181 8.47 17.20 12.65
N GLY A 182 7.93 16.05 13.07
CA GLY A 182 7.28 15.87 14.37
C GLY A 182 7.88 14.67 15.08
N ASP A 183 7.67 14.54 16.39
CA ASP A 183 8.14 13.38 17.13
C ASP A 183 7.45 12.11 16.60
N PHE A 184 8.22 11.31 15.86
CA PHE A 184 7.75 10.06 15.28
C PHE A 184 7.19 9.13 16.37
N GLN A 185 7.78 9.16 17.56
CA GLN A 185 7.32 8.42 18.73
C GLN A 185 5.94 8.88 19.24
N GLU A 186 5.70 10.20 19.29
CA GLU A 186 4.39 10.74 19.68
C GLU A 186 3.31 10.39 18.66
N ARG A 187 3.64 10.45 17.36
CA ARG A 187 2.70 10.03 16.30
C ARG A 187 2.38 8.54 16.39
N ILE A 188 3.36 7.68 16.65
CA ILE A 188 3.11 6.25 16.90
C ILE A 188 2.19 6.06 18.11
N ALA A 189 2.43 6.78 19.21
CA ALA A 189 1.59 6.69 20.41
C ALA A 189 0.15 7.11 20.11
N GLN A 190 -0.04 8.23 19.39
CA GLN A 190 -1.35 8.70 18.94
C GLN A 190 -2.05 7.67 18.05
N PHE A 191 -1.37 7.07 17.06
CA PHE A 191 -1.96 6.03 16.23
C PHE A 191 -2.35 4.78 17.03
N ARG A 192 -1.53 4.40 18.02
CA ARG A 192 -1.83 3.28 18.90
C ARG A 192 -3.08 3.56 19.72
N GLU A 193 -3.20 4.76 20.28
CA GLU A 193 -4.37 5.17 21.06
C GLU A 193 -5.63 5.19 20.20
N GLN A 194 -5.59 5.82 19.02
CA GLN A 194 -6.72 5.83 18.09
C GLN A 194 -7.15 4.41 17.69
N ARG A 195 -6.19 3.51 17.45
CA ARG A 195 -6.48 2.10 17.16
C ARG A 195 -7.18 1.43 18.35
N GLN A 196 -6.75 1.68 19.58
CA GLN A 196 -7.39 1.13 20.78
C GLN A 196 -8.81 1.67 20.98
N GLN A 197 -9.01 2.97 20.76
CA GLN A 197 -10.34 3.61 20.84
C GLN A 197 -11.29 3.02 19.79
N GLN A 198 -10.82 2.86 18.54
CA GLN A 198 -11.57 2.22 17.48
C GLN A 198 -11.92 0.76 17.83
N GLU A 199 -10.95 0.02 18.37
CA GLU A 199 -11.14 -1.36 18.82
C GLU A 199 -12.22 -1.49 19.90
N GLN A 200 -12.19 -0.62 20.92
CA GLN A 200 -13.23 -0.59 21.95
C GLN A 200 -14.61 -0.25 21.36
N ALA A 201 -14.67 0.74 20.47
CA ALA A 201 -15.93 1.16 19.83
C ALA A 201 -16.53 0.04 18.97
N MET A 202 -15.71 -0.69 18.20
CA MET A 202 -16.16 -1.81 17.38
C MET A 202 -16.63 -2.97 18.24
N LEU A 203 -15.88 -3.34 19.30
CA LEU A 203 -16.31 -4.40 20.22
C LEU A 203 -17.61 -4.03 20.94
N ALA A 204 -17.86 -2.76 21.26
CA ALA A 204 -19.11 -2.33 21.89
C ALA A 204 -20.35 -2.53 21.01
N VAL A 205 -20.20 -2.74 19.70
CA VAL A 205 -21.30 -3.09 18.79
C VAL A 205 -21.74 -4.55 18.94
N LEU A 206 -20.83 -5.42 19.41
CA LEU A 206 -21.09 -6.84 19.57
C LEU A 206 -21.80 -7.13 20.89
N THR A 207 -22.71 -8.10 20.84
CA THR A 207 -23.31 -8.69 22.05
C THR A 207 -22.27 -9.53 22.82
N PRO A 208 -22.48 -9.81 24.11
CA PRO A 208 -21.61 -10.70 24.88
C PRO A 208 -21.34 -12.07 24.22
N PRO A 209 -22.33 -12.82 23.70
CA PRO A 209 -22.07 -14.09 23.02
C PRO A 209 -21.25 -13.91 21.72
N GLN A 210 -21.47 -12.83 20.97
CA GLN A 210 -20.68 -12.55 19.76
C GLN A 210 -19.20 -12.25 20.10
N LYS A 211 -18.94 -11.54 21.20
CA LYS A 211 -17.56 -11.32 21.68
C LYS A 211 -16.89 -12.63 22.07
N ALA A 212 -17.59 -13.49 22.80
CA ALA A 212 -17.06 -14.80 23.19
C ALA A 212 -16.73 -15.65 21.96
N LYS A 213 -17.66 -15.73 20.98
CA LYS A 213 -17.45 -16.45 19.73
C LYS A 213 -16.27 -15.87 18.93
N PHE A 214 -16.14 -14.54 18.88
CA PHE A 214 -15.02 -13.90 18.20
C PHE A 214 -13.66 -14.25 18.81
N GLU A 215 -13.57 -14.34 20.14
CA GLU A 215 -12.35 -14.80 20.82
C GLU A 215 -12.05 -16.27 20.55
N GLU A 216 -13.07 -17.14 20.60
CA GLU A 216 -12.93 -18.57 20.29
C GLU A 216 -12.41 -18.80 18.85
N MET A 217 -12.97 -18.07 17.89
CA MET A 217 -12.58 -18.15 16.48
C MET A 217 -11.10 -17.81 16.22
N LYS A 218 -10.42 -17.09 17.13
CA LYS A 218 -8.98 -16.79 16.97
C LYS A 218 -8.11 -18.03 17.14
N GLY A 219 -8.60 -19.08 17.80
CA GLY A 219 -7.89 -20.34 18.00
C GLY A 219 -6.54 -20.17 18.73
N LYS A 220 -5.59 -21.06 18.44
CA LYS A 220 -4.26 -21.04 19.08
C LYS A 220 -3.48 -19.78 18.73
N GLU A 221 -2.81 -19.17 19.70
CA GLU A 221 -1.97 -17.99 19.48
C GLU A 221 -0.94 -18.22 18.37
N PHE A 222 -0.71 -17.19 17.56
CA PHE A 222 0.31 -17.15 16.54
C PHE A 222 1.35 -16.09 16.88
N ASP A 223 2.61 -16.52 16.97
CA ASP A 223 3.73 -15.63 17.24
C ASP A 223 4.03 -14.75 16.02
N ARG A 224 3.62 -13.48 16.14
CA ARG A 224 3.77 -12.47 15.08
C ARG A 224 5.22 -12.13 14.78
N SER A 225 6.17 -12.43 15.69
CA SER A 225 7.59 -12.19 15.44
C SER A 225 8.12 -13.01 14.26
N GLN A 226 7.47 -14.14 13.96
CA GLN A 226 7.80 -15.02 12.83
C GLN A 226 7.54 -14.38 11.46
N LEU A 227 6.73 -13.31 11.37
CA LEU A 227 6.43 -12.65 10.10
C LEU A 227 7.53 -11.72 9.61
N GLY A 228 8.60 -11.50 10.39
CA GLY A 228 9.81 -10.83 9.91
C GLY A 228 9.55 -9.47 9.25
N GLY A 229 8.79 -8.59 9.90
CA GLY A 229 8.47 -7.25 9.41
C GLY A 229 9.02 -6.14 10.32
N PRO A 230 9.46 -4.99 9.78
CA PRO A 230 9.75 -3.81 10.58
C PRO A 230 8.47 -3.41 11.36
N GLY A 231 8.45 -3.60 12.68
CA GLY A 231 7.33 -3.22 13.54
C GLY A 231 6.65 -4.34 14.34
N GLY A 232 7.17 -5.57 14.35
CA GLY A 232 6.80 -6.54 15.38
C GLY A 232 7.27 -6.08 16.78
N PRO A 233 6.62 -6.47 17.90
CA PRO A 233 6.98 -6.04 19.26
C PRO A 233 8.42 -6.34 19.73
N GLY A 234 9.24 -7.02 18.92
CA GLY A 234 10.67 -7.27 19.18
C GLY A 234 11.64 -6.61 18.17
N GLY A 235 11.14 -5.85 17.20
CA GLY A 235 11.96 -5.19 16.17
C GLY A 235 12.39 -3.78 16.58
N GLY A 236 13.03 -3.64 17.75
CA GLY A 236 13.67 -2.39 18.13
C GLY A 236 14.95 -2.16 17.32
N PRO A 237 15.16 -0.99 16.70
CA PRO A 237 16.47 -0.63 16.18
C PRO A 237 17.38 -0.32 17.38
N GLY A 238 18.12 -1.32 17.86
CA GLY A 238 19.01 -1.13 19.01
C GLY A 238 19.21 -2.38 19.87
N GLY A 239 19.73 -3.45 19.28
CA GLY A 239 20.21 -4.63 20.00
C GLY A 239 21.74 -4.65 20.14
N GLY A 240 22.37 -3.49 20.32
CA GLY A 240 23.76 -3.41 20.76
C GLY A 240 23.82 -3.77 22.25
N GLY A 241 23.92 -5.07 22.55
CA GLY A 241 24.16 -5.58 23.89
C GLY A 241 25.67 -5.72 24.17
N PRO A 242 26.18 -5.23 25.31
CA PRO A 242 27.60 -5.09 25.59
C PRO A 242 28.22 -6.34 26.24
N GLY A 243 29.47 -6.65 25.87
CA GLY A 243 30.39 -7.35 26.76
C GLY A 243 30.54 -8.86 26.56
N GLY A 244 31.63 -9.24 25.90
CA GLY A 244 32.17 -10.61 25.89
C GLY A 244 33.69 -10.59 25.76
N ARG A 245 34.39 -9.98 26.73
CA ARG A 245 35.83 -10.19 26.90
C ARG A 245 36.07 -11.69 27.17
N GLY A 246 36.71 -12.38 26.24
CA GLY A 246 37.25 -13.72 26.43
C GLY A 246 38.56 -13.81 25.65
N GLY A 247 39.70 -13.72 26.35
CA GLY A 247 41.01 -13.61 25.75
C GLY A 247 41.42 -14.84 24.95
N PHE A 248 42.12 -14.60 23.84
CA PHE A 248 43.06 -15.56 23.30
C PHE A 248 44.47 -15.01 23.47
N ARG A 249 45.18 -15.64 24.42
CA ARG A 249 46.63 -15.64 24.53
C ARG A 249 47.24 -16.15 23.23
N GLY A 250 48.46 -15.69 22.96
CA GLY A 250 49.11 -15.78 21.66
C GLY A 250 49.56 -17.16 21.20
N ARG A 251 50.16 -17.14 20.02
CA ARG A 251 51.25 -18.03 19.59
C ARG A 251 52.04 -17.32 18.48
N PRO A 252 53.30 -17.72 18.23
CA PRO A 252 54.40 -16.83 17.96
C PRO A 252 54.72 -16.77 16.46
N GLU A 253 55.65 -15.87 16.17
CA GLU A 253 56.41 -15.77 14.94
C GLU A 253 56.93 -17.13 14.45
N ASN A 254 56.83 -17.31 13.13
CA ASN A 254 57.85 -17.89 12.27
C ASN A 254 57.67 -17.32 10.86
#